data_AF-A0A954HLZ1-F1
#
_entry.id   AF-A0A954HLZ1-F1
#
_cell.length_a   1.000
_cell.length_b   1.000
_cell.length_c   1.000
_cell.angle_alpha   90.00
_cell.angle_beta   90.00
_cell.angle_gamma   90.00
#
_symmetry.space_group_name_H-M   'P 1'
#
loop_
_entity.id
_entity.type
_entity.pdbx_description
1 polymer ?
#
loop_
_entity_poly.entity_id
_entity_poly.type
_entity_poly.pdbx_seq_one_letter_code
_entity_poly.pdbx_strand_id
1 'polypeptide(L)'
;TAHILLALARGGSIGCFVRPFKNVTWLIGQLWSGNYLNMAGQNVRDFVQKLQLRALFWKGLRGFGVAFVWLLIPTAMYAALRRPEGVPVLLTILGGFALAFTLMLVPFMQARFTTTGRFTAGLEIWEVRRAWKYAPIAWTFSLVFLYLLALPLYLFKAFLPPRDAMWLMTLVFVITIYPTRIFTGWAYARALKRREQNRLAHWSIRLICTALLWPLMGMFVFILFFTQFLGAEGRLVLFAHHALLLPAPFFLFGG
;
A
#
# COMPACT_ATOMS: atom_id res chain seq x y z
N THR A 1 14.96 7.95 21.47
CA THR A 1 15.93 8.55 20.52
C THR A 1 17.33 7.93 20.62
N ALA A 2 17.98 7.92 21.79
CA ALA A 2 19.33 7.34 21.95
C ALA A 2 19.47 5.88 21.46
N HIS A 3 18.46 5.06 21.73
CA HIS A 3 18.43 3.65 21.32
C HIS A 3 18.40 3.43 19.79
N ILE A 4 17.75 4.34 19.07
CA ILE A 4 17.63 4.30 17.60
C ILE A 4 18.96 4.70 16.98
N LEU A 5 19.62 5.73 17.53
CA LEU A 5 20.95 6.16 17.11
C LEU A 5 22.01 5.07 17.35
N LEU A 6 21.90 4.34 18.46
CA LEU A 6 22.74 3.18 18.79
C LEU A 6 22.54 1.99 17.84
N ALA A 7 21.28 1.69 17.48
CA ALA A 7 20.98 0.64 16.52
C ALA A 7 21.47 0.97 15.10
N LEU A 8 21.42 2.25 14.72
CA LEU A 8 21.99 2.76 13.47
C LEU A 8 23.52 2.69 13.46
N ALA A 9 24.19 3.07 14.56
CA ALA A 9 25.65 3.02 14.70
C ALA A 9 26.23 1.60 14.60
N ARG A 10 25.42 0.57 14.92
CA ARG A 10 25.81 -0.85 14.86
C ARG A 10 25.57 -1.52 13.50
N GLY A 11 24.99 -0.80 12.52
CA GLY A 11 24.74 -1.32 11.17
C GLY A 11 23.26 -1.52 10.80
N GLY A 12 22.32 -1.02 11.61
CA GLY A 12 20.93 -0.78 11.17
C GLY A 12 20.05 -2.01 10.91
N SER A 13 20.40 -3.20 11.41
CA SER A 13 19.55 -4.40 11.23
C SER A 13 18.37 -4.45 12.22
N ILE A 14 17.26 -5.08 11.82
CA ILE A 14 16.07 -5.29 12.67
C ILE A 14 16.45 -6.05 13.96
N GLY A 15 17.42 -6.96 13.88
CA GLY A 15 17.95 -7.68 15.04
C GLY A 15 18.76 -6.82 16.02
N CYS A 16 19.35 -5.71 15.55
CA CYS A 16 20.02 -4.73 16.42
C CYS A 16 19.01 -3.80 17.11
N PHE A 17 17.86 -3.54 16.49
CA PHE A 17 16.80 -2.73 17.09
C PHE A 17 16.11 -3.43 18.28
N VAL A 18 15.92 -4.75 18.19
CA VAL A 18 15.18 -5.56 19.19
C VAL A 18 16.03 -5.96 20.41
N ARG A 19 17.36 -5.76 20.38
CA ARG A 19 18.28 -6.22 21.46
C ARG A 19 18.97 -5.05 22.18
N PRO A 20 18.30 -4.42 23.16
CA PRO A 20 18.78 -3.19 23.78
C PRO A 20 20.06 -3.35 24.60
N PHE A 21 20.13 -4.36 25.46
CA PHE A 21 21.27 -4.57 26.35
C PHE A 21 22.58 -4.87 25.62
N LYS A 22 22.52 -5.58 24.48
CA LYS A 22 23.72 -5.85 23.67
C LYS A 22 24.27 -4.60 22.99
N ASN A 23 23.43 -3.59 22.70
CA ASN A 23 23.90 -2.34 22.08
C ASN A 23 24.65 -1.46 23.09
N VAL A 24 24.21 -1.48 24.36
CA VAL A 24 24.87 -0.73 25.43
C VAL A 24 26.24 -1.32 25.77
N THR A 25 26.37 -2.65 25.87
CA THR A 25 27.68 -3.27 26.14
C THR A 25 28.68 -3.08 24.99
N TRP A 26 28.19 -3.08 23.75
CA TRP A 26 29.01 -2.75 22.58
C TRP A 26 29.46 -1.28 22.58
N LEU A 27 28.58 -0.35 22.96
CA LEU A 27 28.91 1.08 23.09
C LEU A 27 30.02 1.31 24.12
N ILE A 28 29.93 0.67 25.29
CA ILE A 28 30.92 0.81 26.37
C ILE A 28 32.29 0.30 25.90
N GLY A 29 32.35 -0.85 25.23
CA GLY A 29 33.61 -1.37 24.64
C GLY A 29 34.17 -0.48 23.51
N GLN A 30 33.30 0.17 22.74
CA GLN A 30 33.71 1.03 21.62
C GLN A 30 34.15 2.43 22.07
N LEU A 31 33.57 2.95 23.15
CA LEU A 31 34.01 4.18 23.81
C LEU A 31 35.39 4.01 24.46
N TRP A 32 35.65 2.85 25.06
CA TRP A 32 36.97 2.50 25.61
C TRP A 32 38.07 2.33 24.56
N SER A 33 37.71 1.98 23.31
CA SER A 33 38.67 1.82 22.20
C SER A 33 38.86 3.06 21.34
N GLY A 34 38.20 4.19 21.66
CA GLY A 34 38.37 5.48 20.97
C GLY A 34 37.86 5.53 19.52
N ASN A 35 37.43 4.42 18.94
CA ASN A 35 37.08 4.27 17.52
C ASN A 35 35.57 4.40 17.21
N TYR A 36 34.78 4.85 18.20
CA TYR A 36 33.32 4.94 18.08
C TYR A 36 32.87 5.85 16.94
N LEU A 37 33.44 7.05 16.81
CA LEU A 37 33.01 8.04 15.81
C LEU A 37 33.31 7.59 14.37
N ASN A 38 34.45 6.96 14.13
CA ASN A 38 34.82 6.45 12.81
C ASN A 38 33.97 5.24 12.39
N MET A 39 33.76 4.28 13.29
CA MET A 39 32.93 3.09 13.04
C MET A 39 31.45 3.42 12.91
N ALA A 40 30.91 4.30 13.77
CA ALA A 40 29.53 4.75 13.67
C ALA A 40 29.31 5.56 12.38
N GLY A 41 30.27 6.42 12.02
CA GLY A 41 30.24 7.18 10.76
C GLY A 41 30.24 6.27 9.53
N GLN A 42 31.09 5.25 9.49
CA GLN A 42 31.14 4.27 8.39
C GLN A 42 29.86 3.43 8.33
N ASN A 43 29.38 2.89 9.45
CA ASN A 43 28.16 2.08 9.46
C ASN A 43 26.89 2.86 9.09
N VAL A 44 26.79 4.11 9.54
CA VAL A 44 25.68 5.00 9.16
C VAL A 44 25.78 5.36 7.69
N ARG A 45 26.98 5.70 7.19
CA ARG A 45 27.19 6.02 5.77
C ARG A 45 26.90 4.80 4.89
N ASP A 46 27.34 3.61 5.26
CA ASP A 46 27.03 2.34 4.59
C ASP A 46 25.54 2.02 4.62
N PHE A 47 24.88 2.25 5.75
CA PHE A 47 23.43 2.07 5.88
C PHE A 47 22.67 3.04 4.98
N VAL A 48 23.02 4.34 4.99
CA VAL A 48 22.41 5.37 4.14
C VAL A 48 22.67 5.09 2.65
N GLN A 49 23.87 4.63 2.30
CA GLN A 49 24.21 4.21 0.94
C GLN A 49 23.40 2.98 0.51
N LYS A 50 23.22 1.99 1.39
CA LYS A 50 22.38 0.80 1.15
C LYS A 50 20.88 1.13 1.06
N LEU A 51 20.42 2.14 1.80
CA LEU A 51 19.01 2.53 1.83
C LEU A 51 18.54 3.14 0.51
N GLN A 52 19.48 3.58 -0.36
CA GLN A 52 19.24 4.18 -1.67
C GLN A 52 17.97 5.07 -1.67
N LEU A 53 17.83 5.96 -0.68
CA LEU A 53 16.59 6.69 -0.37
C LEU A 53 15.96 7.32 -1.62
N ARG A 54 16.80 7.92 -2.47
CA ARG A 54 16.37 8.53 -3.74
C ARG A 54 15.78 7.50 -4.70
N ALA A 55 16.42 6.34 -4.86
CA ALA A 55 15.91 5.29 -5.73
C ALA A 55 14.64 4.65 -5.16
N LEU A 56 14.55 4.46 -3.84
CA LEU A 56 13.36 3.92 -3.18
C LEU A 56 12.18 4.91 -3.26
N PHE A 57 12.44 6.20 -3.05
CA PHE A 57 11.47 7.27 -3.25
C PHE A 57 10.97 7.31 -4.69
N TRP A 58 11.87 7.25 -5.67
CA TRP A 58 11.50 7.25 -7.09
C TRP A 58 10.71 6.01 -7.51
N LYS A 59 11.03 4.84 -6.94
CA LYS A 59 10.22 3.62 -7.08
C LYS A 59 8.82 3.83 -6.47
N GLY A 60 8.73 4.42 -5.29
CA GLY A 60 7.44 4.76 -4.67
C GLY A 60 6.60 5.72 -5.53
N LEU A 61 7.22 6.80 -6.04
CA LEU A 61 6.55 7.81 -6.85
C LEU A 61 6.06 7.25 -8.21
N ARG A 62 6.85 6.40 -8.85
CA ARG A 62 6.42 5.72 -10.09
C ARG A 62 5.33 4.68 -9.81
N GLY A 63 5.43 3.94 -8.71
CA GLY A 63 4.36 3.03 -8.27
C GLY A 63 3.04 3.78 -7.97
N PHE A 64 3.15 4.99 -7.41
CA PHE A 64 2.03 5.92 -7.26
C PHE A 64 1.43 6.29 -8.62
N GLY A 65 2.26 6.66 -9.60
CA GLY A 65 1.80 7.03 -10.95
C GLY A 65 0.98 5.93 -11.62
N VAL A 66 1.40 4.66 -11.48
CA VAL A 66 0.63 3.52 -12.00
C VAL A 66 -0.75 3.46 -11.35
N ALA A 67 -0.85 3.50 -10.02
CA ALA A 67 -2.14 3.46 -9.33
C ALA A 67 -3.01 4.66 -9.67
N PHE A 68 -2.42 5.85 -9.76
CA PHE A 68 -3.15 7.08 -10.08
C PHE A 68 -3.80 7.02 -11.46
N VAL A 69 -3.05 6.62 -12.49
CA VAL A 69 -3.58 6.48 -13.87
C VAL A 69 -4.76 5.50 -13.91
N TRP A 70 -4.67 4.39 -13.18
CA TRP A 70 -5.72 3.39 -13.16
C TRP A 70 -6.94 3.76 -12.32
N LEU A 71 -6.76 4.50 -11.22
CA LEU A 71 -7.86 4.90 -10.34
C LEU A 71 -8.59 6.16 -10.81
N LEU A 72 -7.90 7.08 -11.50
CA LEU A 72 -8.47 8.39 -11.85
C LEU A 72 -9.73 8.26 -12.71
N ILE A 73 -9.71 7.37 -13.72
CA ILE A 73 -10.85 7.14 -14.62
C ILE A 73 -12.07 6.57 -13.86
N PRO A 74 -11.99 5.42 -13.16
CA PRO A 74 -13.14 4.85 -12.47
C PRO A 74 -13.64 5.73 -11.33
N THR A 75 -12.74 6.40 -10.59
CA THR A 75 -13.13 7.32 -9.52
C THR A 75 -13.86 8.55 -10.08
N ALA A 76 -13.41 9.11 -11.20
CA ALA A 76 -14.10 10.25 -11.85
C ALA A 76 -15.49 9.86 -12.35
N MET A 77 -15.63 8.67 -12.96
CA MET A 77 -16.94 8.14 -13.38
C MET A 77 -17.86 7.88 -12.19
N TYR A 78 -17.32 7.35 -11.09
CA TYR A 78 -18.08 7.08 -9.87
C TYR A 78 -18.55 8.35 -9.16
N ALA A 79 -17.75 9.43 -9.18
CA ALA A 79 -18.09 10.72 -8.57
C ALA A 79 -19.05 11.58 -9.42
N ALA A 80 -19.41 11.13 -10.62
CA ALA A 80 -20.20 11.89 -11.59
C ALA A 80 -21.68 12.08 -11.19
N LEU A 81 -22.19 11.37 -10.18
CA LEU A 81 -23.59 11.46 -9.75
C LEU A 81 -23.94 12.85 -9.17
N ARG A 82 -24.38 13.77 -10.02
CA ARG A 82 -24.79 15.13 -9.60
C ARG A 82 -26.29 15.24 -9.32
N ARG A 83 -27.13 14.49 -10.04
CA ARG A 83 -28.59 14.41 -9.83
C ARG A 83 -29.08 12.98 -10.08
N PRO A 84 -30.07 12.47 -9.33
CA PRO A 84 -30.55 11.10 -9.42
C PRO A 84 -31.51 10.86 -10.59
N GLU A 85 -31.18 11.35 -11.80
CA GLU A 85 -32.02 11.18 -12.99
C GLU A 85 -31.17 10.84 -14.22
N GLY A 86 -31.49 9.72 -14.89
CA GLY A 86 -30.97 9.37 -16.21
C GLY A 86 -29.52 8.86 -16.27
N VAL A 87 -28.78 9.32 -17.29
CA VAL A 87 -27.41 8.90 -17.66
C VAL A 87 -26.37 8.92 -16.51
N PRO A 88 -26.38 9.89 -15.57
CA PRO A 88 -25.47 9.92 -14.43
C PRO A 88 -25.55 8.70 -13.49
N VAL A 89 -26.72 8.06 -13.36
CA VAL A 89 -26.89 6.86 -12.53
C VAL A 89 -26.15 5.68 -13.16
N LEU A 90 -26.33 5.47 -14.47
CA LEU A 90 -25.62 4.45 -15.24
C LEU A 90 -24.10 4.65 -15.17
N LEU A 91 -23.62 5.89 -15.33
CA LEU A 91 -22.19 6.22 -15.22
C LEU A 91 -21.62 5.88 -13.83
N THR A 92 -22.40 6.10 -12.77
CA THR A 92 -21.99 5.79 -11.40
C THR A 92 -21.93 4.29 -11.15
N ILE A 93 -22.91 3.53 -11.64
CA ILE A 93 -22.90 2.07 -11.57
C ILE A 93 -21.70 1.50 -12.34
N LEU A 94 -21.49 1.95 -13.58
CA LEU A 94 -20.34 1.55 -14.40
C LEU A 94 -19.01 1.95 -13.74
N GLY A 95 -18.93 3.16 -13.19
CA GLY A 95 -17.78 3.63 -12.42
C GLY A 95 -17.51 2.76 -11.20
N GLY A 96 -18.56 2.32 -10.50
CA GLY A 96 -18.46 1.43 -9.34
C GLY A 96 -17.92 0.04 -9.72
N PHE A 97 -18.42 -0.55 -10.81
CA PHE A 97 -17.89 -1.81 -11.35
C PHE A 97 -16.45 -1.67 -11.82
N ALA A 98 -16.13 -0.59 -12.54
CA ALA A 98 -14.77 -0.29 -12.99
C ALA A 98 -13.82 -0.06 -11.81
N LEU A 99 -14.29 0.59 -10.74
CA LEU A 99 -13.53 0.81 -9.51
C LEU A 99 -13.28 -0.50 -8.78
N ALA A 100 -14.32 -1.32 -8.56
CA ALA A 100 -14.18 -2.65 -7.96
C ALA A 100 -13.17 -3.51 -8.72
N PHE A 101 -13.27 -3.52 -10.06
CA PHE A 101 -12.33 -4.23 -10.92
C PHE A 101 -10.89 -3.70 -10.80
N THR A 102 -10.72 -2.38 -10.80
CA THR A 102 -9.42 -1.71 -10.68
C THR A 102 -8.77 -2.01 -9.32
N LEU A 103 -9.55 -1.94 -8.24
CA LEU A 103 -9.13 -2.26 -6.88
C LEU A 103 -8.60 -3.71 -6.75
N MET A 104 -9.13 -4.67 -7.51
CA MET A 104 -8.59 -6.03 -7.51
C MET A 104 -7.20 -6.14 -8.14
N LEU A 105 -6.87 -5.26 -9.08
CA LEU A 105 -5.67 -5.37 -9.93
C LEU A 105 -4.53 -4.44 -9.50
N VAL A 106 -4.84 -3.20 -9.12
CA VAL A 106 -3.83 -2.15 -8.91
C VAL A 106 -2.76 -2.54 -7.88
N PRO A 107 -3.08 -3.14 -6.71
CA PRO A 107 -2.04 -3.55 -5.75
C PRO A 107 -0.99 -4.48 -6.36
N PHE A 108 -1.40 -5.35 -7.28
CA PHE A 108 -0.52 -6.30 -7.96
C PHE A 108 0.18 -5.70 -9.17
N MET A 109 -0.43 -4.73 -9.84
CA MET A 109 0.23 -3.90 -10.86
C MET A 109 1.40 -3.12 -10.24
N GLN A 110 1.22 -2.56 -9.04
CA GLN A 110 2.28 -1.90 -8.28
C GLN A 110 3.37 -2.89 -7.83
N ALA A 111 2.99 -4.11 -7.42
CA ALA A 111 3.96 -5.16 -7.09
C ALA A 111 4.80 -5.55 -8.32
N ARG A 112 4.17 -5.76 -9.49
CA ARG A 112 4.85 -6.07 -10.75
C ARG A 112 5.79 -4.96 -11.20
N PHE A 113 5.33 -3.70 -11.17
CA PHE A 113 6.17 -2.54 -11.44
C PHE A 113 7.44 -2.56 -10.59
N THR A 114 7.31 -2.83 -9.29
CA THR A 114 8.43 -2.86 -8.35
C THR A 114 9.43 -3.97 -8.67
N THR A 115 8.94 -5.14 -9.10
CA THR A 115 9.81 -6.28 -9.46
C THR A 115 10.51 -6.13 -10.81
N THR A 116 9.86 -5.49 -11.78
CA THR A 116 10.38 -5.39 -13.17
C THR A 116 11.17 -4.11 -13.42
N GLY A 117 10.99 -3.09 -12.57
CA GLY A 117 11.62 -1.77 -12.73
C GLY A 117 11.12 -0.95 -13.92
N ARG A 118 10.18 -1.49 -14.71
CA ARG A 118 9.63 -0.86 -15.93
C ARG A 118 8.24 -0.30 -15.64
N PHE A 119 8.04 0.99 -15.89
CA PHE A 119 6.74 1.65 -15.69
C PHE A 119 5.63 1.02 -16.55
N THR A 120 5.96 0.69 -17.81
CA THR A 120 5.03 0.04 -18.76
C THR A 120 4.55 -1.33 -18.28
N ALA A 121 5.39 -2.10 -17.58
CA ALA A 121 4.98 -3.38 -16.99
C ALA A 121 3.93 -3.22 -15.87
N GLY A 122 3.83 -2.03 -15.27
CA GLY A 122 2.75 -1.69 -14.35
C GLY A 122 1.41 -1.45 -15.05
N LEU A 123 1.38 -1.17 -16.36
CA LEU A 123 0.15 -0.87 -17.12
C LEU A 123 -0.44 -2.09 -17.85
N GLU A 124 0.33 -3.15 -18.01
CA GLU A 124 -0.10 -4.37 -18.69
C GLU A 124 -1.04 -5.22 -17.81
N ILE A 125 -2.34 -5.00 -17.95
CA ILE A 125 -3.39 -5.74 -17.22
C ILE A 125 -3.32 -7.26 -17.49
N TRP A 126 -3.04 -7.65 -18.73
CA TRP A 126 -3.14 -9.04 -19.17
C TRP A 126 -2.16 -9.96 -18.44
N GLU A 127 -0.93 -9.49 -18.19
CA GLU A 127 0.07 -10.27 -17.47
C GLU A 127 -0.29 -10.42 -15.98
N VAL A 128 -0.88 -9.38 -15.38
CA VAL A 128 -1.38 -9.42 -14.00
C VAL A 128 -2.57 -10.38 -13.89
N ARG A 129 -3.51 -10.35 -14.85
CA ARG A 129 -4.62 -11.32 -14.93
C ARG A 129 -4.14 -12.75 -15.19
N ARG A 130 -3.07 -12.95 -15.95
CA ARG A 130 -2.44 -14.27 -16.14
C ARG A 130 -1.86 -14.78 -14.82
N ALA A 131 -1.15 -13.93 -14.08
CA ALA A 131 -0.57 -14.27 -12.78
C ALA A 131 -1.63 -14.73 -11.76
N TRP A 132 -2.82 -14.11 -11.76
CA TRP A 132 -3.93 -14.50 -10.88
C TRP A 132 -4.34 -15.98 -11.03
N LYS A 133 -4.26 -16.56 -12.24
CA LYS A 133 -4.64 -17.96 -12.49
C LYS A 133 -3.76 -18.99 -11.75
N TYR A 134 -2.54 -18.61 -11.36
CA TYR A 134 -1.58 -19.52 -10.71
C TYR A 134 -1.70 -19.51 -9.18
N ALA A 135 -2.15 -18.40 -8.58
CA ALA A 135 -2.27 -18.28 -7.13
C ALA A 135 -3.53 -17.48 -6.68
N PRO A 136 -4.75 -17.94 -7.03
CA PRO A 136 -5.99 -17.22 -6.72
C PRO A 136 -6.27 -17.08 -5.21
N ILE A 137 -5.91 -18.10 -4.40
CA ILE A 137 -6.09 -18.06 -2.94
C ILE A 137 -5.20 -16.99 -2.30
N ALA A 138 -3.92 -16.99 -2.67
CA ALA A 138 -2.92 -16.03 -2.22
C ALA A 138 -3.35 -14.58 -2.52
N TRP A 139 -3.86 -14.39 -3.73
CA TRP A 139 -4.37 -13.12 -4.22
C TRP A 139 -5.56 -12.65 -3.39
N THR A 140 -6.54 -13.54 -3.21
CA THR A 140 -7.76 -13.25 -2.47
C THR A 140 -7.47 -12.89 -1.03
N PHE A 141 -6.64 -13.70 -0.36
CA PHE A 141 -6.21 -13.44 1.01
C PHE A 141 -5.52 -12.07 1.16
N SER A 142 -4.64 -11.73 0.22
CA SER A 142 -3.92 -10.44 0.26
C SER A 142 -4.85 -9.26 0.04
N LEU A 143 -5.84 -9.38 -0.86
CA LEU A 143 -6.84 -8.34 -1.07
C LEU A 143 -7.77 -8.20 0.14
N VAL A 144 -8.27 -9.31 0.69
CA VAL A 144 -9.08 -9.31 1.91
C VAL A 144 -8.35 -8.59 3.03
N PHE A 145 -7.09 -8.97 3.27
CA PHE A 145 -6.28 -8.35 4.30
C PHE A 145 -6.04 -6.86 4.03
N LEU A 146 -5.72 -6.49 2.79
CA LEU A 146 -5.50 -5.10 2.38
C LEU A 146 -6.74 -4.23 2.60
N TYR A 147 -7.92 -4.69 2.19
CA TYR A 147 -9.16 -3.92 2.33
C TYR A 147 -9.72 -3.93 3.74
N LEU A 148 -9.60 -5.04 4.46
CA LEU A 148 -10.00 -5.13 5.86
C LEU A 148 -9.21 -4.13 6.72
N LEU A 149 -7.90 -4.00 6.48
CA LEU A 149 -7.07 -3.02 7.18
C LEU A 149 -7.29 -1.59 6.67
N ALA A 150 -7.68 -1.41 5.41
CA ALA A 150 -8.00 -0.09 4.88
C ALA A 150 -9.33 0.48 5.41
N LEU A 151 -10.32 -0.37 5.71
CA LEU A 151 -11.66 0.05 6.14
C LEU A 151 -11.65 0.93 7.41
N PRO A 152 -11.00 0.53 8.52
CA PRO A 152 -10.89 1.38 9.70
C PRO A 152 -10.28 2.75 9.37
N LEU A 153 -9.25 2.78 8.54
CA LEU A 153 -8.57 4.03 8.16
C LEU A 153 -9.52 4.98 7.40
N TYR A 154 -10.39 4.46 6.55
CA TYR A 154 -11.40 5.27 5.85
C TYR A 154 -12.48 5.78 6.79
N LEU A 155 -12.96 4.94 7.71
CA LEU A 155 -13.95 5.36 8.71
C LEU A 155 -13.37 6.44 9.63
N PHE A 156 -12.15 6.26 10.12
CA PHE A 156 -11.46 7.26 10.95
C PHE A 156 -11.25 8.61 10.24
N LYS A 157 -11.19 8.63 8.91
CA LYS A 157 -11.11 9.88 8.13
C LYS A 157 -12.48 10.56 7.99
N ALA A 158 -13.57 9.80 7.91
CA ALA A 158 -14.92 10.36 7.78
C ALA A 158 -15.32 11.14 9.05
N PHE A 159 -14.86 10.70 10.22
CA PHE A 159 -14.99 11.44 11.47
C PHE A 159 -13.81 12.39 11.61
N LEU A 160 -13.98 13.69 11.33
CA LEU A 160 -12.91 14.70 11.43
C LEU A 160 -12.24 14.66 12.82
N PRO A 161 -11.02 14.13 12.95
CA PRO A 161 -10.34 14.17 14.23
C PRO A 161 -9.83 15.61 14.46
N PRO A 162 -9.76 16.08 15.72
CA PRO A 162 -9.08 17.33 16.05
C PRO A 162 -7.66 17.34 15.48
N ARG A 163 -7.14 18.52 15.07
CA ARG A 163 -5.81 18.69 14.42
C ARG A 163 -4.68 17.95 15.15
N ASP A 164 -4.77 17.84 16.47
CA ASP A 164 -3.78 17.20 17.33
C ASP A 164 -3.73 15.67 17.19
N ALA A 165 -4.83 15.04 16.74
CA ALA A 165 -4.91 13.59 16.52
C ALA A 165 -4.40 13.15 15.12
N MET A 166 -4.10 14.09 14.22
CA MET A 166 -3.65 13.80 12.85
C MET A 166 -2.32 13.05 12.79
N TRP A 167 -1.42 13.31 13.76
CA TRP A 167 -0.14 12.59 13.84
C TRP A 167 -0.35 11.11 14.20
N LEU A 168 -1.28 10.82 15.12
CA LEU A 168 -1.64 9.45 15.50
C LEU A 168 -2.22 8.69 14.31
N MET A 169 -3.09 9.33 13.52
CA MET A 169 -3.66 8.75 12.30
C MET A 169 -2.60 8.37 11.28
N THR A 170 -1.57 9.21 11.10
CA THR A 170 -0.46 8.92 10.19
C THR A 170 0.31 7.67 10.63
N LEU A 171 0.54 7.51 11.94
CA LEU A 171 1.24 6.36 12.49
C LEU A 171 0.42 5.07 12.36
N VAL A 172 -0.87 5.11 12.70
CA VAL A 172 -1.81 3.99 12.51
C VAL A 172 -1.89 3.62 11.02
N PHE A 173 -1.94 4.60 10.12
CA PHE A 173 -1.94 4.38 8.69
C PHE A 173 -0.66 3.68 8.21
N VAL A 174 0.53 4.13 8.64
CA VAL A 174 1.81 3.51 8.25
C VAL A 174 1.91 2.07 8.77
N ILE A 175 1.56 1.84 10.05
CA ILE A 175 1.58 0.50 10.67
C ILE A 175 0.61 -0.44 9.97
N THR A 176 -0.52 0.08 9.50
CA THR A 176 -1.58 -0.69 8.83
C THR A 176 -1.25 -0.96 7.36
N ILE A 177 -0.70 0.01 6.61
CA ILE A 177 -0.37 -0.16 5.19
C ILE A 177 0.88 -1.00 4.96
N TYR A 178 1.89 -0.87 5.81
CA TYR A 178 3.14 -1.60 5.61
C TYR A 178 2.97 -3.14 5.49
N PRO A 179 2.24 -3.83 6.39
CA PRO A 179 2.04 -5.28 6.26
C PRO A 179 1.23 -5.63 5.02
N THR A 180 0.24 -4.82 4.62
CA THR A 180 -0.56 -5.12 3.42
C THR A 180 0.30 -5.10 2.15
N ARG A 181 1.29 -4.20 2.07
CA ARG A 181 2.28 -4.19 0.98
C ARG A 181 3.13 -5.45 0.97
N ILE A 182 3.58 -5.94 2.13
CA ILE A 182 4.32 -7.20 2.23
C ILE A 182 3.46 -8.38 1.73
N PHE A 183 2.19 -8.45 2.15
CA PHE A 183 1.27 -9.50 1.71
C PHE A 183 1.04 -9.48 0.19
N THR A 184 0.82 -8.30 -0.40
CA THR A 184 0.65 -8.18 -1.86
C THR A 184 1.90 -8.63 -2.63
N GLY A 185 3.10 -8.26 -2.17
CA GLY A 185 4.35 -8.70 -2.76
C GLY A 185 4.56 -10.22 -2.63
N TRP A 186 4.25 -10.80 -1.48
CA TRP A 186 4.32 -12.24 -1.25
C TRP A 186 3.34 -13.04 -2.12
N ALA A 187 2.10 -12.58 -2.27
CA ALA A 187 1.13 -13.21 -3.16
C ALA A 187 1.56 -13.13 -4.62
N TYR A 188 2.12 -12.00 -5.05
CA TYR A 188 2.67 -11.86 -6.40
C TYR A 188 3.88 -12.78 -6.65
N ALA A 189 4.84 -12.82 -5.72
CA ALA A 189 6.01 -13.70 -5.84
C ALA A 189 5.62 -15.18 -5.89
N ARG A 190 4.61 -15.59 -5.10
CA ARG A 190 4.09 -16.96 -5.14
C ARG A 190 3.38 -17.28 -6.46
N ALA A 191 2.65 -16.32 -7.02
CA ALA A 191 2.05 -16.47 -8.34
C ALA A 191 3.11 -16.69 -9.42
N LEU A 192 4.22 -15.94 -9.36
CA LEU A 192 5.33 -16.09 -10.30
C LEU A 192 6.03 -17.45 -10.15
N LYS A 193 6.35 -17.87 -8.93
CA LYS A 193 6.95 -19.19 -8.67
C LYS A 193 6.07 -20.35 -9.17
N ARG A 194 4.75 -20.24 -9.00
CA ARG A 194 3.80 -21.25 -9.52
C ARG A 194 3.66 -21.18 -11.04
N ARG A 195 3.82 -20.00 -11.64
CA ARG A 195 3.87 -19.82 -13.11
C ARG A 195 5.08 -20.53 -13.71
N GLU A 196 6.26 -20.39 -13.11
CA GLU A 196 7.48 -21.09 -13.55
C GLU A 196 7.32 -22.61 -13.48
N GLN A 197 6.64 -23.10 -12.45
CA GLN A 197 6.34 -24.53 -12.28
C GLN A 197 5.15 -25.02 -13.14
N ASN A 198 4.55 -24.12 -13.93
CA ASN A 198 3.32 -24.33 -14.70
C ASN A 198 2.16 -24.96 -13.89
N ARG A 199 2.10 -24.68 -12.59
CA ARG A 199 1.08 -25.20 -11.68
C ARG A 199 -0.13 -24.29 -11.67
N LEU A 200 -1.06 -24.55 -12.59
CA LEU A 200 -2.34 -23.86 -12.64
C LEU A 200 -3.20 -24.25 -11.44
N ALA A 201 -3.89 -23.27 -10.87
CA ALA A 201 -4.89 -23.56 -9.83
C ALA A 201 -6.12 -24.22 -10.46
N HIS A 202 -6.69 -25.19 -9.74
CA HIS A 202 -7.93 -25.85 -10.17
C HIS A 202 -9.03 -24.83 -10.43
N TRP A 203 -9.87 -25.11 -11.44
CA TRP A 203 -10.93 -24.21 -11.87
C TRP A 203 -11.94 -23.91 -10.74
N SER A 204 -12.26 -24.90 -9.90
CA SER A 204 -13.13 -24.73 -8.72
C SER A 204 -12.61 -23.67 -7.75
N ILE A 205 -11.32 -23.71 -7.42
CA ILE A 205 -10.68 -22.73 -6.53
C ILE A 205 -10.75 -21.33 -7.13
N ARG A 206 -10.52 -21.20 -8.45
CA ARG A 206 -10.61 -19.91 -9.14
C ARG A 206 -12.03 -19.37 -9.11
N LEU A 207 -13.04 -20.22 -9.31
CA LEU A 207 -14.45 -19.84 -9.23
C LEU A 207 -14.80 -19.36 -7.82
N ILE A 208 -14.45 -20.12 -6.78
CA ILE A 208 -14.70 -19.76 -5.37
C ILE A 208 -14.03 -18.42 -5.03
N CYS A 209 -12.77 -18.23 -5.41
CA CYS A 209 -12.05 -16.97 -5.17
C CYS A 209 -12.70 -15.79 -5.91
N THR A 210 -13.17 -16.00 -7.15
CA THR A 210 -13.85 -14.97 -7.93
C THR A 210 -15.21 -14.61 -7.32
N ALA A 211 -15.97 -15.63 -6.93
CA ALA A 211 -17.27 -15.49 -6.28
C ALA A 211 -17.15 -14.80 -4.91
N LEU A 212 -16.01 -14.93 -4.22
CA LEU A 212 -15.74 -14.21 -2.97
C LEU A 212 -15.26 -12.78 -3.20
N LEU A 213 -14.39 -12.54 -4.19
CA LEU A 213 -13.79 -11.22 -4.43
C LEU A 213 -14.79 -10.19 -4.95
N TRP A 214 -15.68 -10.57 -5.87
CA TRP A 214 -16.68 -9.66 -6.42
C TRP A 214 -17.61 -9.04 -5.37
N PRO A 215 -18.30 -9.82 -4.51
CA PRO A 215 -19.15 -9.24 -3.47
C PRO A 215 -18.33 -8.47 -2.44
N LEU A 216 -17.12 -8.90 -2.10
CA LEU A 216 -16.26 -8.15 -1.18
C LEU A 216 -15.89 -6.77 -1.73
N MET A 217 -15.51 -6.69 -3.01
CA MET A 217 -15.18 -5.42 -3.65
C MET A 217 -16.43 -4.57 -3.87
N GLY A 218 -17.55 -5.20 -4.23
CA GLY A 218 -18.85 -4.53 -4.33
C GLY A 218 -19.26 -3.91 -2.99
N MET A 219 -19.13 -4.64 -1.88
CA MET A 219 -19.39 -4.15 -0.53
C MET A 219 -18.45 -3.00 -0.17
N PHE A 220 -17.16 -3.11 -0.50
CA PHE A 220 -16.19 -2.04 -0.27
C PHE A 220 -16.53 -0.76 -1.05
N VAL A 221 -16.85 -0.88 -2.34
CA VAL A 221 -17.28 0.26 -3.18
C VAL A 221 -18.61 0.83 -2.67
N PHE A 222 -19.54 -0.01 -2.24
CA PHE A 222 -20.80 0.41 -1.62
C PHE A 222 -20.55 1.20 -0.33
N ILE A 223 -19.67 0.75 0.57
CA ILE A 223 -19.26 1.54 1.74
C ILE A 223 -18.65 2.87 1.32
N LEU A 224 -17.78 2.87 0.29
CA LEU A 224 -17.22 4.10 -0.26
C LEU A 224 -18.30 5.05 -0.79
N PHE A 225 -19.39 4.50 -1.33
CA PHE A 225 -20.56 5.29 -1.74
C PHE A 225 -21.08 6.11 -0.56
N PHE A 226 -21.32 5.49 0.59
CA PHE A 226 -21.84 6.18 1.77
C PHE A 226 -20.84 7.17 2.34
N THR A 227 -19.54 6.85 2.34
CA THR A 227 -18.52 7.79 2.85
C THR A 227 -18.46 9.10 2.07
N GLN A 228 -18.82 9.12 0.78
CA GLN A 228 -18.85 10.35 -0.02
C GLN A 228 -19.96 11.32 0.43
N PHE A 229 -21.01 10.81 1.08
CA PHE A 229 -22.12 11.60 1.61
C PHE A 229 -21.89 12.02 3.07
N LEU A 230 -21.02 11.32 3.80
CA LEU A 230 -20.74 11.55 5.22
C LEU A 230 -19.51 12.45 5.49
N GLY A 231 -18.54 12.52 4.57
CA GLY A 231 -17.32 13.32 4.78
C GLY A 231 -17.56 14.83 4.63
N ALA A 232 -17.03 15.64 5.56
CA ALA A 232 -17.19 17.10 5.54
C ALA A 232 -16.49 17.82 4.35
N GLU A 233 -15.64 17.12 3.58
CA GLU A 233 -15.06 17.62 2.33
C GLU A 233 -15.78 17.11 1.06
N GLY A 234 -16.94 16.45 1.22
CA GLY A 234 -17.79 15.99 0.12
C GLY A 234 -17.06 15.09 -0.88
N ARG A 235 -17.26 15.34 -2.19
CA ARG A 235 -16.77 14.50 -3.29
C ARG A 235 -15.25 14.49 -3.46
N LEU A 236 -14.52 15.44 -2.87
CA LEU A 236 -13.06 15.52 -2.94
C LEU A 236 -12.37 14.41 -2.13
N VAL A 237 -13.09 13.81 -1.18
CA VAL A 237 -12.64 12.62 -0.42
C VAL A 237 -12.41 11.41 -1.35
N LEU A 238 -13.11 11.32 -2.48
CA LEU A 238 -12.94 10.23 -3.47
C LEU A 238 -11.63 10.37 -4.25
N PHE A 239 -11.22 11.60 -4.61
CA PHE A 239 -9.90 11.84 -5.22
C PHE A 239 -8.75 11.61 -4.23
N ALA A 240 -9.07 11.68 -2.94
CA ALA A 240 -8.21 11.34 -1.83
C ALA A 240 -8.26 9.83 -1.49
N HIS A 241 -8.09 8.93 -2.48
CA HIS A 241 -7.94 7.49 -2.25
C HIS A 241 -6.58 7.13 -1.63
N HIS A 242 -6.42 7.43 -0.34
CA HIS A 242 -5.18 7.23 0.40
C HIS A 242 -4.79 5.74 0.59
N ALA A 243 -5.66 4.76 0.33
CA ALA A 243 -5.24 3.35 0.44
C ALA A 243 -4.14 2.94 -0.57
N LEU A 244 -4.01 3.68 -1.68
CA LEU A 244 -2.99 3.44 -2.71
C LEU A 244 -1.99 4.59 -2.88
N LEU A 245 -2.33 5.78 -2.37
CA LEU A 245 -1.51 6.98 -2.37
C LEU A 245 -0.72 7.02 -1.05
N LEU A 246 0.57 7.34 -1.13
CA LEU A 246 1.47 7.48 0.04
C LEU A 246 0.82 8.31 1.17
N PRO A 247 1.28 8.18 2.43
CA PRO A 247 0.93 9.15 3.47
C PRO A 247 1.40 10.53 2.98
N ALA A 248 0.48 11.29 2.36
CA ALA A 248 0.72 12.69 2.12
C ALA A 248 0.78 13.32 3.52
N PRO A 249 1.87 14.01 3.88
CA PRO A 249 1.91 14.71 5.14
C PRO A 249 0.74 15.70 5.16
N PHE A 250 -0.21 15.47 6.05
CA PHE A 250 -1.42 16.28 6.24
C PHE A 250 -1.12 17.76 6.52
N PHE A 251 0.15 18.11 6.72
CA PHE A 251 0.65 19.47 6.89
C PHE A 251 0.61 20.32 5.62
N LEU A 252 0.49 19.76 4.42
CA LEU A 252 0.61 20.52 3.16
C LEU A 252 -0.71 21.02 2.55
N PHE A 253 -1.87 20.59 3.04
CA PHE A 253 -3.17 20.97 2.47
C PHE A 253 -4.03 21.85 3.40
N GLY A 254 -3.44 22.39 4.47
CA GLY A 254 -4.07 23.40 5.32
C GLY A 254 -3.56 24.80 4.98
N GLY A 255 -3.98 25.33 3.84
CA GLY A 255 -3.92 26.74 3.49
C GLY A 255 -5.33 27.27 3.31
#